data_AF-A0A9P1CGR0-F1
#
_entry.id   AF-A0A9P1CGR0-F1
#
_cell.length_a   1.000
_cell.length_b   1.000
_cell.length_c   1.000
_cell.angle_alpha   90.00
_cell.angle_beta   90.00
_cell.angle_gamma   90.00
#
_symmetry.space_group_name_H-M   'P 1'
#
loop_
_entity.id
_entity.type
_entity.pdbx_description
1 polymer ?
#
loop_
_entity_poly.entity_id
_entity_poly.type
_entity_poly.pdbx_seq_one_letter_code
_entity_poly.pdbx_strand_id
1 'polypeptide(L)'
;MANMLWSLSLWLLPIAISTEVDQWSLVRGILKIYAPIPDMAFSAGTAEGRKFVYEKGKINMSSPLAMASSSKFPVAMAIAGCVADGYITFDTKPHEIWSWWSSNAKDPRSRVTLRQLLSFTSGFYWPDASGFVPCLGAANASSYTPEVLAADSKRNEIGLRSRDALWRIGLRLWHHLLGSLWGGLCSGVTKMVSDFQLARKPDAYQACAKEIYEQAPFEFEPGSTWSYNSFHLQIAGAMAADAAKITTQEMLQKYLIRPLQLKSTYWLGGQNPGLAGNMMTSPEDYDRILHGYVANKLIPSWVSFEMERDYLSPQVQVSNASTFLVKLLGHYSFCNYFECFPPKLSSFTESCRKANIHMDAGLFGYYPLVDRAKGMYMQIATAQVPHSQKDFYAPTIASMVLRKIIKFWVDRGLGLGSNEVSGGFGSPAVREEAQEVAAELLKQTGLQMNFDELWEPQELVV
;
A
#
# COMPACT_ATOMS: atom_id res chain seq x y z
N MET A 1 -20.57 -75.54 -43.12
CA MET A 1 -19.85 -75.45 -41.84
C MET A 1 -18.39 -75.15 -42.14
N ALA A 2 -17.68 -74.17 -41.64
CA ALA A 2 -17.96 -72.82 -41.15
C ALA A 2 -16.59 -72.10 -41.26
N ASN A 3 -16.51 -71.00 -42.00
CA ASN A 3 -15.31 -70.18 -42.14
C ASN A 3 -15.12 -69.35 -40.87
N MET A 4 -13.98 -69.48 -40.22
CA MET A 4 -13.56 -68.67 -39.07
C MET A 4 -12.87 -67.39 -39.58
N LEU A 5 -13.62 -66.28 -39.61
CA LEU A 5 -13.06 -64.94 -39.73
C LEU A 5 -12.86 -64.37 -38.33
N TRP A 6 -11.61 -64.07 -37.97
CA TRP A 6 -11.27 -63.32 -36.77
C TRP A 6 -11.59 -61.85 -36.98
N SER A 7 -12.57 -61.31 -36.24
CA SER A 7 -12.83 -59.87 -36.16
C SER A 7 -11.92 -59.24 -35.10
N LEU A 8 -10.90 -58.52 -35.55
CA LEU A 8 -10.15 -57.58 -34.71
C LEU A 8 -11.07 -56.41 -34.35
N SER A 9 -11.60 -56.44 -33.12
CA SER A 9 -12.35 -55.34 -32.54
C SER A 9 -11.37 -54.29 -32.04
N LEU A 10 -11.10 -53.27 -32.87
CA LEU A 10 -10.37 -52.07 -32.45
C LEU A 10 -11.23 -51.30 -31.42
N TRP A 11 -10.90 -51.47 -30.14
CA TRP A 11 -11.38 -50.58 -29.08
C TRP A 11 -10.68 -49.23 -29.24
N LEU A 12 -11.31 -48.31 -29.98
CA LEU A 12 -10.97 -46.89 -29.94
C LEU A 12 -11.36 -46.38 -28.55
N LEU A 13 -10.40 -46.37 -27.61
CA LEU A 13 -10.51 -45.55 -26.41
C LEU A 13 -10.66 -44.10 -26.87
N PRO A 14 -11.72 -43.38 -26.46
CA PRO A 14 -11.78 -41.95 -26.73
C PRO A 14 -10.67 -41.31 -25.90
N ILE A 15 -9.61 -40.86 -26.58
CA ILE A 15 -8.67 -39.90 -26.02
C ILE A 15 -9.50 -38.63 -25.84
N ALA A 16 -10.02 -38.44 -24.63
CA ALA A 16 -10.54 -37.15 -24.22
C ALA A 16 -9.34 -36.19 -24.21
N ILE A 17 -9.13 -35.50 -25.33
CA ILE A 17 -8.28 -34.32 -25.35
C ILE A 17 -9.04 -33.27 -24.55
N SER A 18 -8.84 -33.23 -23.24
CA SER A 18 -9.24 -32.08 -22.44
C SER A 18 -8.34 -30.93 -22.85
N THR A 19 -8.72 -30.18 -23.88
CA THR A 19 -8.18 -28.84 -24.07
C THR A 19 -8.79 -27.97 -22.97
N GLU A 20 -8.31 -28.11 -21.74
CA GLU A 20 -8.53 -27.05 -20.74
C GLU A 20 -7.89 -25.80 -21.34
N VAL A 21 -8.73 -24.88 -21.79
CA VAL A 21 -8.30 -23.57 -22.24
C VAL A 21 -7.65 -22.92 -21.02
N ASP A 22 -6.34 -22.74 -21.08
CA ASP A 22 -5.57 -22.06 -20.05
C ASP A 22 -6.08 -20.61 -19.91
N GLN A 23 -6.95 -20.40 -18.91
CA GLN A 23 -7.61 -19.11 -18.64
C GLN A 23 -6.59 -18.01 -18.28
N TRP A 24 -5.36 -18.40 -17.92
CA TRP A 24 -4.29 -17.48 -17.54
C TRP A 24 -3.32 -17.15 -18.68
N SER A 25 -3.46 -17.79 -19.86
CA SER A 25 -2.58 -17.59 -21.00
C SER A 25 -2.46 -16.11 -21.40
N LEU A 26 -3.58 -15.39 -21.42
CA LEU A 26 -3.64 -13.96 -21.73
C LEU A 26 -2.98 -13.10 -20.64
N VAL A 27 -3.24 -13.40 -19.37
CA VAL A 27 -2.61 -12.73 -18.22
C VAL A 27 -1.09 -12.89 -18.32
N ARG A 28 -0.59 -14.11 -18.54
CA ARG A 28 0.84 -14.38 -18.75
C ARG A 28 1.42 -13.63 -19.94
N GLY A 29 0.71 -13.63 -21.07
CA GLY A 29 1.11 -12.93 -22.28
C GLY A 29 1.33 -11.44 -22.03
N ILE A 30 0.35 -10.77 -21.39
CA ILE A 30 0.43 -9.35 -21.04
C ILE A 30 1.59 -9.07 -20.08
N LEU A 31 1.70 -9.81 -18.97
CA LEU A 31 2.77 -9.60 -17.97
C LEU A 31 4.18 -9.78 -18.58
N LYS A 32 4.33 -10.74 -19.48
CA LYS A 32 5.60 -11.00 -20.18
C LYS A 32 6.06 -9.80 -20.99
N ILE A 33 5.16 -9.23 -21.79
CA ILE A 33 5.52 -8.18 -22.76
C ILE A 33 5.37 -6.75 -22.22
N TYR A 34 4.76 -6.57 -21.04
CA TYR A 34 4.63 -5.26 -20.42
C TYR A 34 6.01 -4.70 -20.04
N ALA A 35 6.52 -3.76 -20.86
CA ALA A 35 7.87 -3.19 -20.72
C ALA A 35 8.05 -2.23 -19.53
N PRO A 36 7.07 -1.37 -19.15
CA PRO A 36 7.26 -0.38 -18.08
C PRO A 36 7.55 -0.96 -16.69
N ILE A 37 7.36 -2.28 -16.51
CA ILE A 37 7.71 -2.98 -15.28
C ILE A 37 8.54 -4.21 -15.67
N PRO A 38 9.87 -4.05 -15.86
CA PRO A 38 10.75 -5.13 -16.32
C PRO A 38 10.99 -6.19 -15.25
N ASP A 39 11.00 -5.78 -13.98
CA ASP A 39 11.15 -6.65 -12.81
C ASP A 39 9.84 -6.69 -12.04
N MET A 40 9.17 -7.84 -11.98
CA MET A 40 7.90 -7.99 -11.28
C MET A 40 7.69 -9.38 -10.68
N ALA A 41 6.97 -9.40 -9.56
CA ALA A 41 6.13 -10.54 -9.20
C ALA A 41 4.66 -10.12 -9.28
N PHE A 42 3.80 -11.07 -9.58
CA PHE A 42 2.36 -10.88 -9.67
C PHE A 42 1.67 -12.07 -9.02
N SER A 43 0.62 -11.82 -8.28
CA SER A 43 -0.28 -12.89 -7.84
C SER A 43 -1.72 -12.43 -7.80
N ALA A 44 -2.63 -13.40 -7.93
CA ALA A 44 -4.06 -13.20 -7.81
C ALA A 44 -4.73 -14.40 -7.14
N GLY A 45 -5.81 -14.13 -6.42
CA GLY A 45 -6.56 -15.14 -5.69
C GLY A 45 -7.94 -14.67 -5.26
N THR A 46 -8.62 -15.56 -4.55
CA THR A 46 -9.95 -15.34 -3.97
C THR A 46 -9.91 -15.58 -2.46
N ALA A 47 -11.05 -15.50 -1.78
CA ALA A 47 -11.15 -15.90 -0.38
C ALA A 47 -10.70 -17.35 -0.11
N GLU A 48 -10.78 -18.23 -1.12
CA GLU A 48 -10.30 -19.62 -1.06
C GLU A 48 -8.76 -19.74 -1.15
N GLY A 49 -8.08 -18.66 -1.55
CA GLY A 49 -6.62 -18.58 -1.63
C GLY A 49 -6.10 -18.22 -3.02
N ARG A 50 -4.77 -18.15 -3.11
CA ARG A 50 -4.05 -17.83 -4.33
C ARG A 50 -4.33 -18.83 -5.46
N LYS A 51 -4.57 -18.31 -6.66
CA LYS A 51 -4.85 -19.11 -7.87
C LYS A 51 -3.80 -18.93 -8.96
N PHE A 52 -3.05 -17.83 -8.92
CA PHE A 52 -2.06 -17.51 -9.95
C PHE A 52 -0.86 -16.79 -9.38
N VAL A 53 0.32 -17.11 -9.93
CA VAL A 53 1.59 -16.44 -9.70
C VAL A 53 2.30 -16.27 -11.03
N TYR A 54 2.97 -15.15 -11.21
CA TYR A 54 3.88 -14.89 -12.31
C TYR A 54 5.08 -14.06 -11.82
N GLU A 55 6.26 -14.33 -12.35
CA GLU A 55 7.51 -13.64 -11.99
C GLU A 55 8.29 -13.34 -13.27
N LYS A 56 8.93 -12.17 -13.33
CA LYS A 56 9.76 -11.73 -14.45
C LYS A 56 10.87 -10.82 -13.94
N GLY A 57 12.05 -10.94 -14.55
CA GLY A 57 13.21 -10.13 -14.19
C GLY A 57 13.79 -10.53 -12.83
N LYS A 58 14.14 -9.54 -12.01
CA LYS A 58 14.86 -9.68 -10.74
C LYS A 58 13.98 -9.77 -9.50
N ILE A 59 12.68 -9.50 -9.64
CA ILE A 59 11.71 -9.56 -8.53
C ILE A 59 10.97 -10.89 -8.60
N ASN A 60 10.88 -11.58 -7.47
CA ASN A 60 10.11 -12.80 -7.27
C ASN A 60 9.28 -12.67 -5.98
N MET A 61 8.46 -13.68 -5.68
CA MET A 61 7.56 -13.68 -4.54
C MET A 61 8.27 -13.57 -3.18
N SER A 62 9.57 -13.88 -3.10
CA SER A 62 10.37 -13.77 -1.87
C SER A 62 11.23 -12.50 -1.80
N SER A 63 11.26 -11.67 -2.85
CA SER A 63 12.09 -10.46 -2.89
C SER A 63 11.69 -9.48 -1.79
N PRO A 64 12.64 -8.92 -1.01
CA PRO A 64 12.34 -7.87 -0.04
C PRO A 64 12.14 -6.55 -0.77
N LEU A 65 10.98 -5.93 -0.58
CA LEU A 65 10.59 -4.70 -1.25
C LEU A 65 10.23 -3.62 -0.22
N ALA A 66 10.62 -2.38 -0.52
CA ALA A 66 10.17 -1.21 0.22
C ALA A 66 8.79 -0.80 -0.27
N MET A 67 7.82 -0.73 0.63
CA MET A 67 6.41 -0.56 0.27
C MET A 67 5.99 0.88 0.08
N ALA A 68 6.79 1.83 0.61
CA ALA A 68 6.37 3.23 0.69
C ALA A 68 4.93 3.29 1.24
N SER A 69 4.05 4.03 0.57
CA SER A 69 2.66 4.20 0.99
C SER A 69 1.83 2.93 1.08
N SER A 70 2.17 1.83 0.38
CA SER A 70 1.50 0.52 0.53
C SER A 70 1.64 -0.09 1.94
N SER A 71 2.34 0.59 2.85
CA SER A 71 2.39 0.28 4.28
C SER A 71 1.09 0.60 5.01
N LYS A 72 0.29 1.54 4.50
CA LYS A 72 -0.83 2.14 5.24
C LYS A 72 -1.97 1.15 5.44
N PHE A 73 -2.35 0.43 4.39
CA PHE A 73 -3.49 -0.48 4.45
C PHE A 73 -3.27 -1.63 5.45
N PRO A 74 -2.12 -2.34 5.46
CA PRO A 74 -1.87 -3.37 6.48
C PRO A 74 -1.77 -2.83 7.90
N VAL A 75 -1.23 -1.62 8.10
CA VAL A 75 -1.25 -0.98 9.42
C VAL A 75 -2.68 -0.68 9.88
N ALA A 76 -3.53 -0.19 8.99
CA ALA A 76 -4.94 0.05 9.33
C ALA A 76 -5.65 -1.25 9.72
N MET A 77 -5.34 -2.39 9.09
CA MET A 77 -5.85 -3.70 9.52
C MET A 77 -5.42 -4.05 10.95
N ALA A 78 -4.16 -3.77 11.31
CA ALA A 78 -3.66 -4.02 12.67
C ALA A 78 -4.35 -3.12 13.72
N ILE A 79 -4.51 -1.83 13.41
CA ILE A 79 -5.26 -0.87 14.26
C ILE A 79 -6.72 -1.31 14.41
N ALA A 80 -7.32 -1.75 13.31
CA ALA A 80 -8.70 -2.23 13.28
C ALA A 80 -8.89 -3.52 14.10
N GLY A 81 -7.83 -4.32 14.29
CA GLY A 81 -7.81 -5.42 15.25
C GLY A 81 -8.05 -4.96 16.70
N CYS A 82 -7.47 -3.83 17.13
CA CYS A 82 -7.76 -3.24 18.44
C CYS A 82 -9.22 -2.77 18.56
N VAL A 83 -9.80 -2.28 17.45
CA VAL A 83 -11.22 -1.91 17.39
C VAL A 83 -12.12 -3.15 17.51
N ALA A 84 -11.77 -4.22 16.79
CA ALA A 84 -12.50 -5.49 16.82
C ALA A 84 -12.50 -6.14 18.22
N ASP A 85 -11.38 -6.05 18.94
CA ASP A 85 -11.25 -6.53 20.32
C ASP A 85 -11.94 -5.62 21.35
N GLY A 86 -12.46 -4.45 20.94
CA GLY A 86 -13.20 -3.53 21.80
C GLY A 86 -12.35 -2.62 22.68
N TYR A 87 -11.05 -2.47 22.41
CA TYR A 87 -10.19 -1.55 23.16
C TYR A 87 -10.48 -0.08 22.85
N ILE A 88 -10.89 0.21 21.61
CA ILE A 88 -11.30 1.53 21.11
C ILE A 88 -12.39 1.36 20.05
N THR A 89 -13.03 2.46 19.68
CA THR A 89 -13.92 2.51 18.51
C THR A 89 -13.30 3.39 17.43
N PHE A 90 -13.81 3.31 16.20
CA PHE A 90 -13.40 4.26 15.15
C PHE A 90 -13.76 5.71 15.50
N ASP A 91 -14.69 5.96 16.42
CA ASP A 91 -15.08 7.31 16.83
C ASP A 91 -14.42 7.77 18.14
N THR A 92 -13.55 6.94 18.75
CA THR A 92 -12.77 7.30 19.93
C THR A 92 -11.88 8.50 19.64
N LYS A 93 -11.92 9.48 20.54
CA LYS A 93 -11.10 10.70 20.44
C LYS A 93 -9.78 10.52 21.18
N PRO A 94 -8.68 11.12 20.72
CA PRO A 94 -7.38 11.01 21.39
C PRO A 94 -7.39 11.44 22.87
N HIS A 95 -8.19 12.45 23.25
CA HIS A 95 -8.26 12.92 24.64
C HIS A 95 -8.95 11.94 25.61
N GLU A 96 -9.62 10.90 25.09
CA GLU A 96 -10.15 9.79 25.90
C GLU A 96 -9.02 8.83 26.33
N ILE A 97 -7.89 8.85 25.60
CA ILE A 97 -6.73 7.99 25.84
C ILE A 97 -5.61 8.79 26.53
N TRP A 98 -5.40 10.04 26.11
CA TRP A 98 -4.28 10.87 26.56
C TRP A 98 -4.74 12.17 27.19
N SER A 99 -4.32 12.39 28.44
CA SER A 99 -4.61 13.63 29.17
C SER A 99 -3.92 14.87 28.60
N TRP A 100 -2.87 14.70 27.79
CA TRP A 100 -2.15 15.80 27.15
C TRP A 100 -2.81 16.29 25.85
N TRP A 101 -3.74 15.52 25.28
CA TRP A 101 -4.50 15.94 24.12
C TRP A 101 -5.68 16.82 24.58
N SER A 102 -5.86 17.99 23.97
CA SER A 102 -6.89 18.94 24.39
C SER A 102 -8.30 18.34 24.33
N SER A 103 -9.04 18.45 25.43
CA SER A 103 -10.48 18.18 25.52
C SER A 103 -11.33 19.46 25.43
N ASN A 104 -10.68 20.62 25.24
CA ASN A 104 -11.37 21.90 25.12
C ASN A 104 -12.11 21.99 23.78
N ALA A 105 -13.44 22.11 23.82
CA ALA A 105 -14.27 22.20 22.62
C ALA A 105 -13.93 23.38 21.69
N LYS A 106 -13.23 24.42 22.19
CA LYS A 106 -12.74 25.53 21.36
C LYS A 106 -11.50 25.18 20.56
N ASP A 107 -10.75 24.15 20.96
CA ASP A 107 -9.63 23.60 20.19
C ASP A 107 -10.17 22.55 19.21
N PRO A 108 -10.09 22.75 17.89
CA PRO A 108 -10.59 21.78 16.92
C PRO A 108 -9.96 20.40 17.06
N ARG A 109 -8.72 20.30 17.56
CA ARG A 109 -8.05 19.01 17.81
C ARG A 109 -8.83 18.13 18.79
N SER A 110 -9.62 18.73 19.69
CA SER A 110 -10.49 17.98 20.62
C SER A 110 -11.57 17.15 19.92
N ARG A 111 -11.91 17.46 18.67
CA ARG A 111 -12.93 16.75 17.88
C ARG A 111 -12.36 15.66 16.97
N VAL A 112 -11.04 15.51 16.90
CA VAL A 112 -10.38 14.46 16.10
C VAL A 112 -10.81 13.08 16.59
N THR A 113 -11.12 12.18 15.66
CA THR A 113 -11.40 10.76 15.95
C THR A 113 -10.41 9.83 15.23
N LEU A 114 -10.32 8.58 15.69
CA LEU A 114 -9.54 7.54 15.01
C LEU A 114 -9.94 7.42 13.52
N ARG A 115 -11.23 7.46 13.21
CA ARG A 115 -11.80 7.43 11.86
C ARG A 115 -11.18 8.50 10.99
N GLN A 116 -11.12 9.73 11.48
CA GLN A 116 -10.58 10.86 10.72
C GLN A 116 -9.07 10.76 10.51
N LEU A 117 -8.33 10.16 11.46
CA LEU A 117 -6.91 9.84 11.27
C LEU A 117 -6.74 8.77 10.18
N LEU A 118 -7.54 7.70 10.20
CA LEU A 118 -7.45 6.62 9.21
C LEU A 118 -7.91 7.04 7.80
N SER A 119 -8.74 8.09 7.69
CA SER A 119 -9.26 8.59 6.42
C SER A 119 -8.67 9.93 5.94
N PHE A 120 -7.58 10.42 6.54
CA PHE A 120 -6.96 11.73 6.22
C PHE A 120 -7.85 12.97 6.39
N THR A 121 -8.89 12.90 7.20
CA THR A 121 -9.80 14.02 7.46
C THR A 121 -9.64 14.61 8.86
N SER A 122 -8.47 14.42 9.49
CA SER A 122 -8.20 14.84 10.87
C SER A 122 -7.99 16.35 11.08
N GLY A 123 -7.69 17.10 10.01
CA GLY A 123 -7.30 18.51 10.12
C GLY A 123 -5.79 18.76 10.12
N PHE A 124 -5.00 17.72 10.44
CA PHE A 124 -3.55 17.73 10.21
C PHE A 124 -3.27 17.71 8.70
N TYR A 125 -2.29 18.52 8.28
CA TYR A 125 -1.96 18.63 6.86
C TYR A 125 -0.47 18.90 6.66
N TRP A 126 -0.01 18.67 5.44
CA TRP A 126 1.38 18.87 5.03
C TRP A 126 1.46 20.03 4.05
N PRO A 127 1.80 21.27 4.50
CA PRO A 127 1.83 22.44 3.63
C PRO A 127 2.96 22.38 2.58
N ASP A 128 4.16 21.96 2.98
CA ASP A 128 5.38 21.80 2.15
C ASP A 128 6.50 21.08 2.95
N ALA A 129 7.73 21.02 2.44
CA ALA A 129 8.89 20.40 3.11
C ALA A 129 9.26 20.99 4.50
N SER A 130 8.64 22.10 4.94
CA SER A 130 8.82 22.67 6.28
C SER A 130 7.94 22.02 7.36
N GLY A 131 6.94 21.19 6.98
CA GLY A 131 6.13 20.37 7.90
C GLY A 131 6.90 19.20 8.55
N PHE A 132 8.21 19.31 8.66
CA PHE A 132 9.07 18.28 9.22
C PHE A 132 8.86 18.18 10.73
N VAL A 133 8.17 17.12 11.17
CA VAL A 133 8.17 16.72 12.57
C VAL A 133 9.40 15.83 12.81
N PRO A 134 10.32 16.21 13.72
CA PRO A 134 11.57 15.51 13.94
C PRO A 134 11.46 14.00 14.14
N CYS A 135 10.43 13.52 14.85
CA CYS A 135 10.23 12.09 15.06
C CYS A 135 9.97 11.29 13.77
N LEU A 136 9.52 11.93 12.68
CA LEU A 136 9.31 11.28 11.39
C LEU A 136 10.57 11.24 10.50
N GLY A 137 11.66 11.91 10.91
CA GLY A 137 12.91 11.90 10.18
C GLY A 137 13.61 10.53 10.24
N ALA A 138 14.14 10.06 9.10
CA ALA A 138 14.81 8.76 8.99
C ALA A 138 15.98 8.57 9.98
N ALA A 139 16.72 9.64 10.28
CA ALA A 139 17.80 9.62 11.27
C ALA A 139 17.28 9.45 12.70
N ASN A 140 16.09 9.96 13.00
CA ASN A 140 15.53 10.00 14.34
C ASN A 140 14.66 8.79 14.64
N ALA A 141 13.95 8.22 13.67
CA ALA A 141 13.06 7.08 13.88
C ALA A 141 13.75 5.94 14.66
N SER A 142 14.99 5.59 14.30
CA SER A 142 15.77 4.49 14.89
C SER A 142 16.31 4.75 16.30
N SER A 143 16.50 6.02 16.68
CA SER A 143 17.14 6.44 17.95
C SER A 143 16.26 7.36 18.79
N TYR A 144 14.97 7.45 18.44
CA TYR A 144 14.03 8.35 19.10
C TYR A 144 13.82 7.88 20.53
N THR A 145 14.18 8.72 21.49
CA THR A 145 14.00 8.46 22.92
C THR A 145 13.49 9.72 23.61
N PRO A 146 12.75 9.61 24.73
CA PRO A 146 12.34 10.76 25.53
C PRO A 146 13.51 11.67 25.96
N GLU A 147 14.73 11.13 26.07
CA GLU A 147 15.94 11.88 26.38
C GLU A 147 16.38 12.81 25.21
N VAL A 148 16.12 12.43 23.95
CA VAL A 148 16.36 13.29 22.77
C VAL A 148 15.37 14.47 22.75
N LEU A 149 14.12 14.26 23.18
CA LEU A 149 13.10 15.32 23.29
C LEU A 149 13.50 16.43 24.29
N ALA A 150 14.11 16.05 25.42
CA ALA A 150 14.59 17.02 26.42
C ALA A 150 15.84 17.80 25.96
N ALA A 151 16.60 17.24 25.00
CA ALA A 151 17.78 17.90 24.44
C ALA A 151 17.43 18.87 23.31
N ASP A 152 16.41 18.56 22.49
CA ASP A 152 16.00 19.40 21.36
C ASP A 152 15.21 20.65 21.81
N SER A 153 14.45 20.56 22.92
CA SER A 153 13.79 21.74 23.50
C SER A 153 14.77 22.83 23.95
N LYS A 154 16.03 22.48 24.26
CA LYS A 154 17.11 23.43 24.58
C LYS A 154 17.84 23.98 23.35
N ARG A 155 17.75 23.34 22.18
CA ARG A 155 18.39 23.81 20.94
C ARG A 155 17.59 24.87 20.20
N ASN A 156 16.27 24.92 20.40
CA ASN A 156 15.39 25.88 19.70
C ASN A 156 15.55 27.35 20.15
N GLU A 157 16.39 27.66 21.14
CA GLU A 157 16.79 29.05 21.46
C GLU A 157 17.98 29.56 20.62
N ILE A 158 18.70 28.69 19.90
CA ILE A 158 19.94 29.06 19.19
C ILE A 158 19.96 28.43 17.78
N GLY A 159 19.38 29.11 16.77
CA GLY A 159 19.81 28.89 15.38
C GLY A 159 18.74 28.76 14.29
N LEU A 160 17.80 29.70 14.19
CA LEU A 160 17.03 29.94 12.95
C LEU A 160 17.89 30.78 11.98
N ARG A 161 18.82 30.14 11.25
CA ARG A 161 19.44 30.62 9.99
C ARG A 161 20.57 29.67 9.57
N SER A 162 20.26 28.61 8.81
CA SER A 162 21.24 27.90 7.92
C SER A 162 20.72 26.59 7.28
N ARG A 163 19.49 26.13 7.56
CA ARG A 163 19.05 24.77 7.16
C ARG A 163 18.66 24.57 5.68
N ASP A 164 18.59 25.63 4.87
CA ASP A 164 18.28 25.53 3.42
C ASP A 164 19.44 24.98 2.57
N ALA A 165 20.68 25.05 3.06
CA ALA A 165 21.86 24.55 2.33
C ALA A 165 22.05 23.03 2.48
N LEU A 166 21.64 22.44 3.61
CA LEU A 166 21.87 21.03 3.92
C LEU A 166 20.85 20.09 3.28
N TRP A 167 19.63 20.55 2.99
CA TRP A 167 18.62 19.74 2.28
C TRP A 167 19.02 19.46 0.82
N ARG A 168 19.62 20.46 0.13
CA ARG A 168 20.14 20.31 -1.24
C ARG A 168 21.37 19.39 -1.32
N ILE A 169 22.10 19.22 -0.22
CA ILE A 169 23.23 18.30 -0.11
C ILE A 169 22.75 16.90 0.31
N GLY A 170 21.71 16.79 1.16
CA GLY A 170 21.11 15.54 1.59
C GLY A 170 20.52 14.70 0.45
N LEU A 171 19.86 15.34 -0.53
CA LEU A 171 19.41 14.64 -1.75
C LEU A 171 20.56 14.19 -2.65
N ARG A 172 21.69 14.93 -2.68
CA ARG A 172 22.89 14.51 -3.43
C ARG A 172 23.64 13.36 -2.75
N LEU A 173 23.63 13.30 -1.42
CA LEU A 173 24.19 12.19 -0.65
C LEU A 173 23.29 10.94 -0.69
N TRP A 174 21.97 11.12 -0.78
CA TRP A 174 21.01 10.02 -1.00
C TRP A 174 21.23 9.32 -2.35
N HIS A 175 21.62 10.08 -3.38
CA HIS A 175 22.02 9.53 -4.68
C HIS A 175 23.35 8.76 -4.67
N HIS A 176 24.25 9.01 -3.69
CA HIS A 176 25.54 8.31 -3.59
C HIS A 176 25.53 7.10 -2.63
N LEU A 177 24.62 7.04 -1.66
CA LEU A 177 24.61 5.99 -0.62
C LEU A 177 23.86 4.70 -0.99
N LEU A 178 23.08 4.68 -2.07
CA LEU A 178 22.46 3.44 -2.59
C LEU A 178 23.32 2.69 -3.62
N GLY A 179 24.51 3.21 -3.96
CA GLY A 179 25.45 2.57 -4.89
C GLY A 179 26.51 1.68 -4.23
N SER A 180 26.63 1.65 -2.89
CA SER A 180 27.77 1.00 -2.21
C SER A 180 27.43 0.28 -0.90
N LEU A 181 26.23 -0.30 -0.78
CA LEU A 181 25.87 -1.20 0.32
C LEU A 181 25.37 -2.56 -0.18
N TRP A 182 26.06 -3.10 -1.19
CA TRP A 182 26.17 -4.53 -1.44
C TRP A 182 27.65 -4.89 -1.42
N GLY A 183 28.13 -5.34 -0.25
CA GLY A 183 29.53 -5.76 -0.08
C GLY A 183 30.03 -5.52 1.35
N GLY A 184 29.78 -6.50 2.22
CA GLY A 184 30.54 -6.64 3.46
C GLY A 184 29.82 -6.16 4.72
N LEU A 185 29.14 -7.08 5.40
CA LEU A 185 29.31 -7.35 6.84
C LEU A 185 28.46 -8.58 7.23
N CYS A 186 28.80 -9.72 6.63
CA CYS A 186 28.72 -10.99 7.36
C CYS A 186 29.93 -11.04 8.31
N SER A 187 29.70 -10.73 9.58
CA SER A 187 30.40 -11.29 10.76
C SER A 187 30.16 -10.37 11.96
N GLY A 188 29.49 -10.88 12.99
CA GLY A 188 29.27 -10.14 14.24
C GLY A 188 27.91 -10.31 14.91
N VAL A 189 27.14 -11.36 14.61
CA VAL A 189 25.90 -11.67 15.33
C VAL A 189 26.10 -12.91 16.18
N THR A 190 26.68 -12.74 17.36
CA THR A 190 26.55 -13.66 18.52
C THR A 190 27.25 -13.02 19.73
N LYS A 191 26.64 -12.02 20.39
CA LYS A 191 26.66 -11.80 21.86
C LYS A 191 25.98 -10.47 22.26
N MET A 192 24.64 -10.41 22.27
CA MET A 192 23.90 -9.46 23.13
C MET A 192 22.41 -9.83 23.15
N VAL A 193 22.12 -11.09 23.49
CA VAL A 193 20.76 -11.55 23.78
C VAL A 193 20.83 -12.27 25.13
N SER A 194 20.88 -11.47 26.19
CA SER A 194 20.44 -11.82 27.54
C SER A 194 20.62 -10.57 28.40
N ASP A 195 19.59 -10.26 29.19
CA ASP A 195 19.60 -9.27 30.27
C ASP A 195 19.20 -7.83 29.92
N PHE A 196 17.96 -7.63 29.49
CA PHE A 196 17.18 -6.44 29.90
C PHE A 196 15.70 -6.78 29.98
N GLN A 197 15.26 -7.31 31.12
CA GLN A 197 13.84 -7.39 31.45
C GLN A 197 13.30 -5.99 31.77
N LEU A 198 12.28 -5.62 31.01
CA LEU A 198 11.12 -4.80 31.36
C LEU A 198 11.29 -3.73 32.46
N ALA A 199 11.62 -2.52 32.03
CA ALA A 199 10.96 -1.33 32.56
C ALA A 199 10.16 -0.71 31.40
N ARG A 200 8.82 -0.61 31.55
CA ARG A 200 7.97 0.20 30.66
C ARG A 200 8.45 1.65 30.76
N LYS A 201 9.35 2.06 29.85
CA LYS A 201 9.63 3.48 29.57
C LYS A 201 8.62 3.95 28.50
N PRO A 202 8.14 5.21 28.56
CA PRO A 202 7.21 5.73 27.56
C PRO A 202 7.80 5.49 26.18
N ASP A 203 7.00 4.82 25.36
CA ASP A 203 7.34 4.33 24.05
C ASP A 203 7.66 5.51 23.14
N ALA A 204 8.79 5.42 22.45
CA ALA A 204 9.24 6.38 21.46
C ALA A 204 8.13 6.76 20.45
N TYR A 205 7.18 5.86 20.23
CA TYR A 205 6.05 6.02 19.33
C TYR A 205 4.97 6.98 19.87
N GLN A 206 4.48 6.80 21.11
CA GLN A 206 3.59 7.77 21.77
C GLN A 206 4.25 9.15 21.89
N ALA A 207 5.54 9.19 22.20
CA ALA A 207 6.30 10.44 22.26
C ALA A 207 6.27 11.17 20.90
N CYS A 208 6.38 10.45 19.78
CA CYS A 208 6.20 11.00 18.44
C CYS A 208 4.76 11.50 18.19
N ALA A 209 3.74 10.77 18.65
CA ALA A 209 2.35 11.23 18.55
C ALA A 209 2.11 12.56 19.30
N LYS A 210 2.71 12.72 20.48
CA LYS A 210 2.68 13.98 21.24
C LYS A 210 3.44 15.10 20.52
N GLU A 211 4.61 14.80 19.95
CA GLU A 211 5.37 15.78 19.17
C GLU A 211 4.59 16.27 17.95
N ILE A 212 3.91 15.36 17.25
CA ILE A 212 3.01 15.71 16.14
C ILE A 212 1.88 16.62 16.61
N TYR A 213 1.22 16.31 17.73
CA TYR A 213 0.15 17.17 18.27
C TYR A 213 0.62 18.60 18.58
N GLU A 214 1.88 18.75 19.03
CA GLU A 214 2.48 20.03 19.41
C GLU A 214 3.01 20.82 18.22
N GLN A 215 3.58 20.15 17.21
CA GLN A 215 4.36 20.80 16.15
C GLN A 215 3.76 20.67 14.74
N ALA A 216 2.93 19.68 14.48
CA ALA A 216 2.40 19.46 13.13
C ALA A 216 1.38 20.56 12.76
N PRO A 217 1.39 21.03 11.49
CA PRO A 217 0.39 21.96 11.00
C PRO A 217 -1.03 21.38 11.12
N PHE A 218 -1.95 22.19 11.64
CA PHE A 218 -3.36 21.87 11.81
C PHE A 218 -4.18 23.08 11.38
N GLU A 219 -4.97 22.95 10.32
CA GLU A 219 -5.70 24.08 9.72
C GLU A 219 -7.18 23.80 9.50
N PHE A 220 -7.55 22.55 9.21
CA PHE A 220 -8.91 22.22 8.83
C PHE A 220 -9.73 21.71 10.00
N GLU A 221 -11.04 21.96 9.93
CA GLU A 221 -12.00 21.35 10.84
C GLU A 221 -11.98 19.82 10.66
N PRO A 222 -11.91 19.02 11.74
CA PRO A 222 -11.95 17.57 11.60
C PRO A 222 -13.22 17.12 10.86
N GLY A 223 -13.01 16.35 9.80
CA GLY A 223 -14.05 15.87 8.89
C GLY A 223 -14.32 16.77 7.68
N SER A 224 -13.79 18.00 7.62
CA SER A 224 -14.10 18.93 6.53
C SER A 224 -13.21 18.78 5.31
N THR A 225 -11.95 18.38 5.50
CA THR A 225 -10.92 18.40 4.45
C THR A 225 -10.06 17.16 4.50
N TRP A 226 -9.89 16.51 3.36
CA TRP A 226 -8.95 15.43 3.14
C TRP A 226 -7.57 15.99 2.78
N SER A 227 -6.56 15.62 3.55
CA SER A 227 -5.17 16.00 3.28
C SER A 227 -4.21 14.86 3.58
N TYR A 228 -3.57 14.36 2.53
CA TYR A 228 -2.59 13.28 2.62
C TYR A 228 -1.36 13.72 3.44
N ASN A 229 -0.92 12.89 4.38
CA ASN A 229 0.26 13.16 5.23
C ASN A 229 0.81 11.87 5.86
N SER A 230 1.84 11.97 6.71
CA SER A 230 2.39 10.82 7.47
C SER A 230 2.14 10.89 8.98
N PHE A 231 1.55 11.99 9.47
CA PHE A 231 1.24 12.19 10.89
C PHE A 231 0.17 11.21 11.39
N HIS A 232 -0.82 10.98 10.53
CA HIS A 232 -2.06 10.30 10.86
C HIS A 232 -1.87 8.91 11.48
N LEU A 233 -0.98 8.08 10.91
CA LEU A 233 -0.74 6.73 11.40
C LEU A 233 0.15 6.68 12.63
N GLN A 234 1.01 7.68 12.86
CA GLN A 234 1.74 7.77 14.13
C GLN A 234 0.80 8.04 15.30
N ILE A 235 -0.18 8.91 15.11
CA ILE A 235 -1.21 9.14 16.12
C ILE A 235 -2.13 7.91 16.24
N ALA A 236 -2.69 7.43 15.13
CA ALA A 236 -3.66 6.32 15.15
C ALA A 236 -3.07 5.01 15.69
N GLY A 237 -1.84 4.68 15.33
CA GLY A 237 -1.13 3.52 15.85
C GLY A 237 -0.89 3.62 17.36
N ALA A 238 -0.54 4.80 17.86
CA ALA A 238 -0.27 5.04 19.27
C ALA A 238 -1.57 4.95 20.07
N MET A 239 -2.66 5.53 19.55
CA MET A 239 -4.00 5.41 20.16
C MET A 239 -4.40 3.94 20.34
N ALA A 240 -4.26 3.15 19.28
CA ALA A 240 -4.64 1.73 19.30
C ALA A 240 -3.77 0.88 20.22
N ALA A 241 -2.45 1.13 20.21
CA ALA A 241 -1.50 0.43 21.06
C ALA A 241 -1.71 0.76 22.55
N ASP A 242 -1.83 2.05 22.89
CA ASP A 242 -2.00 2.52 24.28
C ASP A 242 -3.33 2.07 24.89
N ALA A 243 -4.42 2.14 24.13
CA ALA A 243 -5.71 1.66 24.61
C ALA A 243 -5.72 0.14 24.85
N ALA A 244 -4.98 -0.62 24.03
CA ALA A 244 -4.75 -2.05 24.23
C ALA A 244 -3.65 -2.36 25.25
N LYS A 245 -2.97 -1.34 25.81
CA LYS A 245 -1.86 -1.45 26.78
C LYS A 245 -0.68 -2.31 26.29
N ILE A 246 -0.43 -2.26 24.99
CA ILE A 246 0.68 -2.94 24.29
C ILE A 246 1.51 -1.92 23.51
N THR A 247 2.69 -2.31 23.06
CA THR A 247 3.50 -1.50 22.14
C THR A 247 2.95 -1.55 20.71
N THR A 248 3.29 -0.55 19.89
CA THR A 248 2.97 -0.55 18.46
C THR A 248 3.53 -1.79 17.73
N GLN A 249 4.73 -2.24 18.11
CA GLN A 249 5.33 -3.45 17.55
C GLN A 249 4.53 -4.70 17.96
N GLU A 250 4.11 -4.79 19.22
CA GLU A 250 3.23 -5.89 19.68
C GLU A 250 1.87 -5.86 18.98
N MET A 251 1.30 -4.69 18.70
CA MET A 251 0.06 -4.55 17.92
C MET A 251 0.23 -5.13 16.51
N LEU A 252 1.28 -4.72 15.77
CA LEU A 252 1.59 -5.28 14.45
C LEU A 252 1.82 -6.80 14.51
N GLN A 253 2.53 -7.27 15.54
CA GLN A 253 2.78 -8.69 15.74
C GLN A 253 1.49 -9.48 16.00
N LYS A 254 0.62 -8.96 16.88
CA LYS A 254 -0.61 -9.62 17.32
C LYS A 254 -1.65 -9.69 16.20
N TYR A 255 -1.87 -8.59 15.48
CA TYR A 255 -3.00 -8.49 14.55
C TYR A 255 -2.65 -8.67 13.08
N LEU A 256 -1.35 -8.71 12.72
CA LEU A 256 -0.93 -8.86 11.32
C LEU A 256 0.10 -9.98 11.13
N ILE A 257 1.26 -9.88 11.78
CA ILE A 257 2.41 -10.77 11.51
C ILE A 257 2.12 -12.22 11.94
N ARG A 258 1.77 -12.45 13.21
CA ARG A 258 1.60 -13.81 13.75
C ARG A 258 0.38 -14.55 13.17
N PRO A 259 -0.81 -13.94 13.04
CA PRO A 259 -1.98 -14.63 12.49
C PRO A 259 -1.77 -15.12 11.05
N LEU A 260 -1.00 -14.35 10.26
CA LEU A 260 -0.71 -14.69 8.86
C LEU A 260 0.64 -15.37 8.65
N GLN A 261 1.42 -15.57 9.72
CA GLN A 261 2.75 -16.18 9.68
C GLN A 261 3.69 -15.46 8.70
N LEU A 262 3.67 -14.12 8.70
CA LEU A 262 4.49 -13.30 7.81
C LEU A 262 5.97 -13.42 8.21
N LYS A 263 6.84 -13.74 7.25
CA LYS A 263 8.24 -14.12 7.55
C LYS A 263 9.25 -13.01 7.27
N SER A 264 8.92 -12.12 6.36
CA SER A 264 9.79 -11.08 5.80
C SER A 264 9.18 -9.68 5.92
N THR A 265 8.11 -9.52 6.71
CA THR A 265 7.43 -8.24 6.94
C THR A 265 7.93 -7.58 8.23
N TYR A 266 8.40 -6.33 8.13
CA TYR A 266 8.82 -5.51 9.26
C TYR A 266 8.78 -4.02 8.90
N TRP A 267 8.87 -3.14 9.90
CA TRP A 267 8.94 -1.70 9.70
C TRP A 267 10.30 -1.15 10.11
N LEU A 268 10.89 -0.29 9.29
CA LEU A 268 12.09 0.45 9.65
C LEU A 268 11.75 1.56 10.65
N GLY A 269 12.71 1.89 11.51
CA GLY A 269 12.56 2.90 12.57
C GLY A 269 12.54 2.35 13.99
N GLY A 270 12.87 1.08 14.22
CA GLY A 270 13.13 0.54 15.57
C GLY A 270 11.98 0.78 16.56
N GLN A 271 12.22 1.57 17.60
CA GLN A 271 11.21 1.89 18.62
C GLN A 271 10.13 2.88 18.15
N ASN A 272 10.42 3.69 17.12
CA ASN A 272 9.45 4.57 16.47
C ASN A 272 9.32 4.21 14.97
N PRO A 273 8.68 3.07 14.64
CA PRO A 273 8.56 2.61 13.27
C PRO A 273 7.75 3.58 12.41
N GLY A 274 8.18 3.86 11.19
CA GLY A 274 7.44 4.75 10.28
C GLY A 274 6.25 4.03 9.64
N LEU A 275 5.10 3.97 10.32
CA LEU A 275 3.99 3.10 9.89
C LEU A 275 3.41 3.44 8.52
N ALA A 276 3.41 4.72 8.14
CA ALA A 276 2.83 5.18 6.89
C ALA A 276 3.66 4.87 5.64
N GLY A 277 4.94 4.51 5.77
CA GLY A 277 5.86 4.50 4.63
C GLY A 277 7.01 3.48 4.68
N ASN A 278 7.35 2.97 5.87
CA ASN A 278 8.61 2.28 6.09
C ASN A 278 8.46 0.77 6.24
N MET A 279 7.35 0.18 5.75
CA MET A 279 7.22 -1.27 5.69
C MET A 279 8.17 -1.85 4.63
N MET A 280 8.91 -2.86 5.06
CA MET A 280 9.63 -3.80 4.21
C MET A 280 8.85 -5.11 4.23
N THR A 281 8.61 -5.72 3.07
CA THR A 281 7.90 -7.01 3.00
C THR A 281 8.26 -7.77 1.73
N SER A 282 7.83 -9.02 1.63
CA SER A 282 7.86 -9.80 0.40
C SER A 282 6.47 -9.84 -0.27
N PRO A 283 6.39 -10.04 -1.61
CA PRO A 283 5.11 -10.26 -2.27
C PRO A 283 4.37 -11.49 -1.74
N GLU A 284 5.09 -12.53 -1.32
CA GLU A 284 4.53 -13.73 -0.69
C GLU A 284 3.82 -13.40 0.63
N ASP A 285 4.40 -12.53 1.46
CA ASP A 285 3.75 -12.09 2.70
C ASP A 285 2.59 -11.15 2.44
N TYR A 286 2.72 -10.22 1.48
CA TYR A 286 1.61 -9.33 1.13
C TYR A 286 0.43 -10.10 0.50
N ASP A 287 0.69 -11.18 -0.25
CA ASP A 287 -0.35 -12.10 -0.73
C ASP A 287 -1.19 -12.64 0.43
N ARG A 288 -0.52 -13.07 1.52
CA ARG A 288 -1.20 -13.54 2.73
C ARG A 288 -2.01 -12.44 3.42
N ILE A 289 -1.52 -11.20 3.41
CA ILE A 289 -2.26 -10.03 3.93
C ILE A 289 -3.55 -9.83 3.12
N LEU A 290 -3.44 -9.78 1.80
CA LEU A 290 -4.59 -9.61 0.90
C LEU A 290 -5.58 -10.77 1.02
N HIS A 291 -5.10 -12.00 1.03
CA HIS A 291 -5.93 -13.19 1.23
C HIS A 291 -6.65 -13.15 2.57
N GLY A 292 -5.91 -12.87 3.65
CA GLY A 292 -6.45 -12.78 5.00
C GLY A 292 -7.52 -11.70 5.15
N TYR A 293 -7.34 -10.57 4.46
CA TYR A 293 -8.30 -9.47 4.44
C TYR A 293 -9.55 -9.79 3.59
N VAL A 294 -9.39 -10.33 2.38
CA VAL A 294 -10.54 -10.72 1.53
C VAL A 294 -11.36 -11.81 2.18
N ALA A 295 -10.71 -12.80 2.82
CA ALA A 295 -11.37 -13.89 3.52
C ALA A 295 -11.90 -13.51 4.92
N ASN A 296 -11.81 -12.25 5.35
CA ASN A 296 -12.17 -11.78 6.70
C ASN A 296 -11.54 -12.62 7.84
N LYS A 297 -10.32 -13.10 7.63
CA LYS A 297 -9.55 -13.88 8.64
C LYS A 297 -8.80 -12.99 9.62
N LEU A 298 -8.50 -11.75 9.22
CA LEU A 298 -7.79 -10.77 10.05
C LEU A 298 -8.72 -9.99 10.97
N ILE A 299 -9.87 -9.58 10.43
CA ILE A 299 -10.82 -8.69 11.09
C ILE A 299 -12.25 -9.12 10.74
N PRO A 300 -13.24 -8.88 11.61
CA PRO A 300 -14.64 -9.13 11.32
C PRO A 300 -15.15 -8.33 10.12
N SER A 301 -16.17 -8.84 9.43
CA SER A 301 -16.74 -8.23 8.22
C SER A 301 -17.31 -6.82 8.42
N TRP A 302 -17.83 -6.51 9.61
CA TRP A 302 -18.31 -5.15 9.92
C TRP A 302 -17.15 -4.15 9.99
N VAL A 303 -15.96 -4.60 10.39
CA VAL A 303 -14.75 -3.78 10.45
C VAL A 303 -14.21 -3.54 9.05
N SER A 304 -14.11 -4.58 8.22
CA SER A 304 -13.73 -4.41 6.81
C SER A 304 -14.72 -3.52 6.06
N PHE A 305 -16.03 -3.64 6.36
CA PHE A 305 -17.05 -2.77 5.80
C PHE A 305 -16.76 -1.30 6.12
N GLU A 306 -16.46 -0.94 7.38
CA GLU A 306 -16.07 0.42 7.74
C GLU A 306 -14.76 0.85 7.07
N MET A 307 -13.76 -0.04 6.99
CA MET A 307 -12.48 0.24 6.33
C MET A 307 -12.59 0.52 4.82
N GLU A 308 -13.68 0.07 4.20
CA GLU A 308 -13.98 0.18 2.76
C GLU A 308 -15.01 1.29 2.45
N ARG A 309 -15.48 2.05 3.45
CA ARG A 309 -16.41 3.17 3.20
C ARG A 309 -15.73 4.33 2.47
N ASP A 310 -16.52 5.02 1.65
CA ASP A 310 -16.11 6.27 1.01
C ASP A 310 -16.14 7.43 2.01
N TYR A 311 -14.97 7.82 2.50
CA TYR A 311 -14.80 8.96 3.42
C TYR A 311 -14.43 10.26 2.69
N LEU A 312 -14.42 10.22 1.36
CA LEU A 312 -14.25 11.39 0.50
C LEU A 312 -15.60 11.81 -0.13
N SER A 313 -16.70 11.59 0.60
CA SER A 313 -18.04 11.96 0.16
C SER A 313 -18.10 13.44 -0.23
N PRO A 314 -19.09 13.88 -1.04
CA PRO A 314 -19.11 15.22 -1.64
C PRO A 314 -19.01 16.42 -0.67
N GLN A 315 -19.22 16.19 0.63
CA GLN A 315 -19.11 17.20 1.68
C GLN A 315 -17.65 17.44 2.15
N VAL A 316 -16.72 16.54 1.83
CA VAL A 316 -15.31 16.63 2.21
C VAL A 316 -14.52 17.31 1.09
N GLN A 317 -13.86 18.42 1.41
CA GLN A 317 -12.97 19.12 0.49
C GLN A 317 -11.65 18.38 0.35
N VAL A 318 -10.93 18.59 -0.76
CA VAL A 318 -9.57 18.05 -0.95
C VAL A 318 -8.58 19.20 -0.87
N SER A 319 -7.54 19.07 -0.04
CA SER A 319 -6.51 20.10 0.06
C SER A 319 -5.75 20.25 -1.26
N ASN A 320 -5.32 21.48 -1.59
CA ASN A 320 -4.63 21.76 -2.85
C ASN A 320 -3.39 20.87 -3.05
N ALA A 321 -2.63 20.63 -1.97
CA ALA A 321 -1.44 19.79 -1.99
C ALA A 321 -1.74 18.31 -2.29
N SER A 322 -2.97 17.84 -2.07
CA SER A 322 -3.37 16.44 -2.25
C SER A 322 -4.35 16.21 -3.41
N THR A 323 -4.82 17.27 -4.07
CA THR A 323 -5.71 17.20 -5.25
C THR A 323 -5.18 16.28 -6.34
N PHE A 324 -3.86 16.27 -6.57
CA PHE A 324 -3.24 15.38 -7.54
C PHE A 324 -3.47 13.89 -7.22
N LEU A 325 -3.35 13.49 -5.95
CA LEU A 325 -3.50 12.10 -5.54
C LEU A 325 -4.93 11.60 -5.74
N VAL A 326 -5.94 12.40 -5.40
CA VAL A 326 -7.36 12.02 -5.63
C VAL A 326 -7.65 11.94 -7.13
N LYS A 327 -7.15 12.89 -7.91
CA LYS A 327 -7.25 12.85 -9.38
C LYS A 327 -6.48 11.69 -10.00
N LEU A 328 -5.49 11.12 -9.31
CA LEU A 328 -4.72 10.00 -9.83
C LEU A 328 -5.28 8.64 -9.35
N LEU A 329 -5.73 8.52 -8.12
CA LEU A 329 -5.94 7.22 -7.46
C LEU A 329 -7.41 6.95 -7.08
N GLY A 330 -8.27 7.97 -7.14
CA GLY A 330 -9.69 7.87 -6.79
C GLY A 330 -10.01 8.44 -5.41
N HIS A 331 -11.16 8.04 -4.87
CA HIS A 331 -11.61 8.42 -3.53
C HIS A 331 -10.78 7.72 -2.44
N TYR A 332 -11.11 7.95 -1.17
CA TYR A 332 -10.34 7.40 -0.06
C TYR A 332 -11.23 6.77 1.02
N SER A 333 -10.70 5.69 1.60
CA SER A 333 -11.29 4.93 2.69
C SER A 333 -10.33 4.89 3.89
N PHE A 334 -10.33 3.86 4.73
CA PHE A 334 -9.32 3.74 5.79
C PHE A 334 -7.99 3.25 5.25
N CYS A 335 -7.07 4.19 5.02
CA CYS A 335 -5.71 3.92 4.60
C CYS A 335 -5.60 3.13 3.28
N ASN A 336 -6.62 3.25 2.43
CA ASN A 336 -6.67 2.68 1.08
C ASN A 336 -7.49 3.61 0.18
N TYR A 337 -7.16 3.65 -1.10
CA TYR A 337 -7.90 4.36 -2.14
C TYR A 337 -9.10 3.55 -2.59
N PHE A 338 -10.25 4.20 -2.68
CA PHE A 338 -11.44 3.69 -3.33
C PHE A 338 -11.36 4.04 -4.81
N GLU A 339 -10.98 3.03 -5.58
CA GLU A 339 -10.50 3.16 -6.94
C GLU A 339 -11.61 3.55 -7.93
N CYS A 340 -11.29 4.41 -8.89
CA CYS A 340 -12.17 4.74 -10.01
C CYS A 340 -11.34 5.15 -11.25
N PHE A 341 -11.67 4.61 -12.43
CA PHE A 341 -10.86 4.75 -13.65
C PHE A 341 -11.66 5.28 -14.85
N PRO A 342 -11.10 6.20 -15.68
CA PRO A 342 -9.93 7.04 -15.41
C PRO A 342 -10.28 8.11 -14.36
N PRO A 343 -9.38 8.44 -13.42
CA PRO A 343 -9.76 9.31 -12.31
C PRO A 343 -9.73 10.79 -12.71
N LYS A 344 -10.87 11.45 -12.56
CA LYS A 344 -11.00 12.90 -12.38
C LYS A 344 -11.62 13.14 -11.01
N LEU A 345 -11.43 14.32 -10.41
CA LEU A 345 -12.05 14.62 -9.10
C LEU A 345 -13.58 14.40 -9.12
N SER A 346 -14.23 14.64 -10.25
CA SER A 346 -15.66 14.40 -10.49
C SER A 346 -15.99 13.01 -11.06
N SER A 347 -14.99 12.13 -11.23
CA SER A 347 -15.16 10.84 -11.90
C SER A 347 -15.68 9.73 -11.00
N PHE A 348 -15.70 9.92 -9.67
CA PHE A 348 -16.16 8.87 -8.77
C PHE A 348 -17.66 8.64 -8.96
N THR A 349 -17.99 7.61 -9.72
CA THR A 349 -19.35 7.30 -10.13
C THR A 349 -19.97 6.24 -9.24
N GLU A 350 -21.29 6.10 -9.33
CA GLU A 350 -22.00 4.96 -8.74
C GLU A 350 -21.50 3.61 -9.28
N SER A 351 -20.96 3.57 -10.52
CA SER A 351 -20.30 2.37 -11.06
C SER A 351 -19.04 2.02 -10.28
N CYS A 352 -18.21 3.01 -9.95
CA CYS A 352 -17.01 2.81 -9.13
C CYS A 352 -17.39 2.37 -7.70
N ARG A 353 -18.42 3.00 -7.11
CA ARG A 353 -18.96 2.58 -5.80
C ARG A 353 -19.43 1.12 -5.82
N LYS A 354 -20.12 0.69 -6.87
CA LYS A 354 -20.58 -0.69 -7.04
C LYS A 354 -19.45 -1.68 -7.32
N ALA A 355 -18.41 -1.25 -8.04
CA ALA A 355 -17.23 -2.07 -8.27
C ALA A 355 -16.51 -2.40 -6.96
N ASN A 356 -16.57 -1.50 -5.96
CA ASN A 356 -16.08 -1.73 -4.61
C ASN A 356 -14.62 -2.22 -4.57
N ILE A 357 -13.76 -1.51 -5.30
CA ILE A 357 -12.35 -1.83 -5.47
C ILE A 357 -11.50 -0.91 -4.59
N HIS A 358 -10.69 -1.52 -3.73
CA HIS A 358 -9.83 -0.86 -2.77
C HIS A 358 -8.38 -1.21 -3.05
N MET A 359 -7.51 -0.20 -3.08
CA MET A 359 -6.08 -0.39 -3.37
C MET A 359 -5.22 0.58 -2.57
N ASP A 360 -3.94 0.27 -2.34
CA ASP A 360 -3.02 1.15 -1.60
C ASP A 360 -1.69 1.24 -2.31
N ALA A 361 -1.65 2.04 -3.38
CA ALA A 361 -0.48 2.15 -4.24
C ALA A 361 0.72 2.80 -3.52
N GLY A 362 1.89 2.19 -3.71
CA GLY A 362 3.17 2.65 -3.21
C GLY A 362 3.93 3.43 -4.27
N LEU A 363 4.70 4.45 -3.84
CA LEU A 363 5.47 5.33 -4.72
C LEU A 363 6.31 4.56 -5.76
N PHE A 364 6.92 3.44 -5.35
CA PHE A 364 7.80 2.63 -6.18
C PHE A 364 7.07 1.65 -7.12
N GLY A 365 5.74 1.78 -7.25
CA GLY A 365 4.91 1.00 -8.17
C GLY A 365 4.26 -0.23 -7.55
N TYR A 366 4.48 -0.53 -6.28
CA TYR A 366 3.74 -1.61 -5.62
C TYR A 366 2.23 -1.32 -5.66
N TYR A 367 1.43 -2.28 -6.10
CA TYR A 367 0.00 -2.08 -6.32
C TYR A 367 -0.81 -3.28 -5.82
N PRO A 368 -1.24 -3.25 -4.54
CA PRO A 368 -2.13 -4.25 -3.97
C PRO A 368 -3.59 -3.84 -4.20
N LEU A 369 -4.45 -4.80 -4.53
CA LEU A 369 -5.87 -4.56 -4.82
C LEU A 369 -6.74 -5.62 -4.16
N VAL A 370 -7.86 -5.16 -3.61
CA VAL A 370 -9.00 -5.94 -3.17
C VAL A 370 -10.21 -5.52 -3.98
N ASP A 371 -10.86 -6.46 -4.66
CA ASP A 371 -12.16 -6.26 -5.28
C ASP A 371 -13.18 -7.02 -4.42
N ARG A 372 -13.84 -6.26 -3.54
CA ARG A 372 -14.76 -6.80 -2.55
C ARG A 372 -16.04 -7.32 -3.19
N ALA A 373 -16.51 -6.67 -4.27
CA ALA A 373 -17.72 -7.09 -4.99
C ALA A 373 -17.58 -8.50 -5.58
N LYS A 374 -16.35 -8.89 -5.98
CA LYS A 374 -16.04 -10.21 -6.53
C LYS A 374 -15.34 -11.16 -5.55
N GLY A 375 -15.00 -10.71 -4.35
CA GLY A 375 -14.31 -11.53 -3.34
C GLY A 375 -12.90 -11.97 -3.79
N MET A 376 -12.19 -11.10 -4.51
CA MET A 376 -10.86 -11.40 -5.05
C MET A 376 -9.80 -10.38 -4.64
N TYR A 377 -8.54 -10.78 -4.70
CA TYR A 377 -7.39 -9.90 -4.56
C TYR A 377 -6.36 -10.14 -5.68
N MET A 378 -5.57 -9.11 -5.97
CA MET A 378 -4.38 -9.22 -6.81
C MET A 378 -3.32 -8.24 -6.36
N GLN A 379 -2.07 -8.49 -6.77
CA GLN A 379 -0.98 -7.56 -6.55
C GLN A 379 -0.04 -7.51 -7.74
N ILE A 380 0.45 -6.31 -8.02
CA ILE A 380 1.60 -6.06 -8.88
C ILE A 380 2.74 -5.67 -7.96
N ALA A 381 3.71 -6.56 -7.79
CA ALA A 381 4.86 -6.34 -6.94
C ALA A 381 6.06 -5.89 -7.77
N THR A 382 6.44 -4.63 -7.57
CA THR A 382 7.60 -3.98 -8.16
C THR A 382 8.13 -2.93 -7.18
N ALA A 383 9.40 -2.55 -7.31
CA ALA A 383 10.01 -1.45 -6.56
C ALA A 383 10.97 -0.67 -7.45
N GLN A 384 10.43 0.16 -8.33
CA GLN A 384 11.22 1.02 -9.21
C GLN A 384 11.49 2.37 -8.54
N VAL A 385 12.76 2.76 -8.50
CA VAL A 385 13.16 4.07 -7.99
C VAL A 385 12.92 5.11 -9.10
N PRO A 386 12.17 6.19 -8.85
CA PRO A 386 11.97 7.25 -9.84
C PRO A 386 13.30 7.85 -10.29
N HIS A 387 13.47 8.04 -11.60
CA HIS A 387 14.71 8.56 -12.18
C HIS A 387 14.90 10.06 -11.93
N SER A 388 13.81 10.80 -11.72
CA SER A 388 13.83 12.24 -11.52
C SER A 388 12.60 12.70 -10.72
N GLN A 389 12.63 13.95 -10.24
CA GLN A 389 11.46 14.58 -9.63
C GLN A 389 10.30 14.73 -10.63
N LYS A 390 10.60 14.86 -11.93
CA LYS A 390 9.57 14.93 -12.96
C LYS A 390 8.87 13.59 -13.13
N ASP A 391 9.56 12.47 -12.91
CA ASP A 391 9.02 11.11 -13.10
C ASP A 391 8.60 10.45 -11.78
N PHE A 392 8.37 11.26 -10.75
CA PHE A 392 8.18 10.78 -9.37
C PHE A 392 7.08 9.72 -9.23
N TYR A 393 5.99 9.85 -9.97
CA TYR A 393 4.86 8.91 -9.95
C TYR A 393 4.84 7.91 -11.10
N ALA A 394 5.85 7.92 -12.00
CA ALA A 394 5.88 7.04 -13.16
C ALA A 394 5.77 5.54 -12.79
N PRO A 395 6.45 5.02 -11.75
CA PRO A 395 6.27 3.64 -11.33
C PRO A 395 4.83 3.30 -10.90
N THR A 396 4.18 4.21 -10.16
CA THR A 396 2.79 4.03 -9.72
C THR A 396 1.84 3.97 -10.92
N ILE A 397 2.03 4.87 -11.88
CA ILE A 397 1.21 4.95 -13.10
C ILE A 397 1.39 3.73 -13.98
N ALA A 398 2.62 3.21 -14.12
CA ALA A 398 2.87 1.96 -14.82
C ALA A 398 2.03 0.82 -14.25
N SER A 399 1.98 0.66 -12.92
CA SER A 399 1.16 -0.37 -12.29
C SER A 399 -0.34 -0.14 -12.46
N MET A 400 -0.79 1.12 -12.44
CA MET A 400 -2.19 1.45 -12.70
C MET A 400 -2.63 1.09 -14.13
N VAL A 401 -1.78 1.40 -15.13
CA VAL A 401 -2.02 1.03 -16.53
C VAL A 401 -2.08 -0.49 -16.66
N LEU A 402 -1.09 -1.22 -16.11
CA LEU A 402 -1.10 -2.68 -16.12
C LEU A 402 -2.36 -3.26 -15.47
N ARG A 403 -2.73 -2.75 -14.27
CA ARG A 403 -3.96 -3.16 -13.57
C ARG A 403 -5.19 -2.95 -14.45
N LYS A 404 -5.33 -1.80 -15.10
CA LYS A 404 -6.49 -1.49 -15.94
C LYS A 404 -6.59 -2.45 -17.13
N ILE A 405 -5.48 -2.81 -17.75
CA ILE A 405 -5.43 -3.75 -18.88
C ILE A 405 -5.74 -5.18 -18.44
N ILE A 406 -5.18 -5.63 -17.32
CA ILE A 406 -5.16 -7.05 -16.97
C ILE A 406 -6.35 -7.50 -16.12
N LYS A 407 -7.02 -6.60 -15.39
CA LYS A 407 -8.06 -6.94 -14.41
C LYS A 407 -9.20 -7.79 -14.98
N PHE A 408 -9.69 -7.46 -16.18
CA PHE A 408 -10.74 -8.25 -16.84
C PHE A 408 -10.30 -9.70 -17.05
N TRP A 409 -9.06 -9.92 -17.49
CA TRP A 409 -8.50 -11.25 -17.73
C TRP A 409 -8.20 -11.99 -16.44
N VAL A 410 -7.78 -11.29 -15.39
CA VAL A 410 -7.64 -11.85 -14.04
C VAL A 410 -8.98 -12.34 -13.53
N ASP A 411 -10.05 -11.57 -13.70
CA ASP A 411 -11.40 -11.99 -13.30
C ASP A 411 -11.83 -13.27 -14.02
N ARG A 412 -11.56 -13.39 -15.33
CA ARG A 412 -11.81 -14.63 -16.07
C ARG A 412 -10.94 -15.79 -15.59
N GLY A 413 -9.65 -15.55 -15.34
CA GLY A 413 -8.72 -16.53 -14.77
C GLY A 413 -9.17 -17.08 -13.42
N LEU A 414 -9.88 -16.27 -12.63
CA LEU A 414 -10.48 -16.64 -11.35
C LEU A 414 -11.90 -17.22 -11.48
N GLY A 415 -12.50 -17.26 -12.68
CA GLY A 415 -13.88 -17.70 -12.88
C GLY A 415 -14.95 -16.67 -12.47
N LEU A 416 -14.60 -15.39 -12.38
CA LEU A 416 -15.42 -14.27 -11.90
C LEU A 416 -15.83 -13.28 -13.02
N GLY A 417 -15.47 -13.58 -14.27
CA GLY A 417 -15.79 -12.76 -15.45
C GLY A 417 -17.10 -13.18 -16.14
N SER A 418 -17.74 -12.26 -16.89
CA SER A 418 -18.86 -12.61 -17.77
C SER A 418 -18.40 -13.49 -18.94
N ASN A 419 -19.31 -14.34 -19.45
CA ASN A 419 -19.03 -15.24 -20.58
C ASN A 419 -18.95 -14.53 -21.94
N GLU A 420 -19.22 -13.23 -22.02
CA GLU A 420 -19.09 -12.49 -23.28
C GLU A 420 -17.63 -12.38 -23.68
N VAL A 421 -17.34 -12.82 -24.91
CA VAL A 421 -16.01 -12.76 -25.53
C VAL A 421 -16.07 -11.67 -26.58
N SER A 422 -15.23 -10.64 -26.47
CA SER A 422 -14.80 -9.86 -27.62
C SER A 422 -13.28 -9.81 -27.66
N GLY A 423 -12.70 -10.70 -28.47
CA GLY A 423 -11.30 -10.64 -28.92
C GLY A 423 -10.33 -11.54 -28.15
N GLY A 424 -9.51 -12.28 -28.90
CA GLY A 424 -8.30 -12.94 -28.41
C GLY A 424 -7.11 -11.97 -28.34
N PHE A 425 -5.97 -12.47 -27.86
CA PHE A 425 -4.68 -11.77 -27.82
C PHE A 425 -4.40 -10.97 -29.10
N GLY A 426 -3.95 -9.71 -28.96
CA GLY A 426 -3.56 -8.88 -30.10
C GLY A 426 -4.73 -8.33 -30.93
N SER A 427 -5.98 -8.46 -30.47
CA SER A 427 -7.07 -7.69 -31.07
C SER A 427 -6.74 -6.20 -30.98
N PRO A 428 -6.97 -5.42 -32.04
CA PRO A 428 -6.77 -3.97 -32.02
C PRO A 428 -7.41 -3.31 -30.79
N ALA A 429 -8.56 -3.82 -30.34
CA ALA A 429 -9.31 -3.32 -29.20
C ALA A 429 -8.56 -3.34 -27.86
N VAL A 430 -7.85 -4.43 -27.51
CA VAL A 430 -7.10 -4.48 -26.22
C VAL A 430 -5.90 -3.54 -26.26
N ARG A 431 -5.26 -3.41 -27.43
CA ARG A 431 -4.12 -2.51 -27.63
C ARG A 431 -4.55 -1.05 -27.61
N GLU A 432 -5.66 -0.75 -28.25
CA GLU A 432 -6.30 0.57 -28.29
C GLU A 432 -6.74 0.99 -26.88
N GLU A 433 -7.42 0.13 -26.12
CA GLU A 433 -7.80 0.43 -24.73
C GLU A 433 -6.57 0.71 -23.85
N ALA A 434 -5.51 -0.09 -23.97
CA ALA A 434 -4.27 0.12 -23.24
C ALA A 434 -3.62 1.48 -23.55
N GLN A 435 -3.58 1.86 -24.83
CA GLN A 435 -3.01 3.12 -25.29
C GLN A 435 -3.87 4.31 -24.86
N GLU A 436 -5.20 4.20 -24.96
CA GLU A 436 -6.13 5.24 -24.53
C GLU A 436 -6.04 5.50 -23.02
N VAL A 437 -6.02 4.44 -22.20
CA VAL A 437 -5.87 4.54 -20.75
C VAL A 437 -4.55 5.19 -20.38
N ALA A 438 -3.45 4.76 -20.99
CA ALA A 438 -2.13 5.32 -20.74
C ALA A 438 -2.08 6.81 -21.12
N ALA A 439 -2.60 7.17 -22.30
CA ALA A 439 -2.65 8.54 -22.78
C ALA A 439 -3.47 9.45 -21.85
N GLU A 440 -4.63 9.01 -21.37
CA GLU A 440 -5.46 9.79 -20.46
C GLU A 440 -4.79 9.97 -19.08
N LEU A 441 -4.20 8.91 -18.52
CA LEU A 441 -3.47 8.99 -17.24
C LEU A 441 -2.25 9.92 -17.33
N LEU A 442 -1.51 9.88 -18.44
CA LEU A 442 -0.39 10.79 -18.66
C LEU A 442 -0.82 12.23 -18.82
N LYS A 443 -1.85 12.47 -19.63
CA LYS A 443 -2.41 13.80 -19.85
C LYS A 443 -2.87 14.44 -18.55
N GLN A 444 -3.48 13.65 -17.66
CA GLN A 444 -3.94 14.13 -16.36
C GLN A 444 -2.79 14.44 -15.40
N THR A 445 -1.66 13.75 -15.54
CA THR A 445 -0.52 13.87 -14.63
C THR A 445 0.53 14.87 -15.12
N GLY A 446 0.49 15.27 -16.40
CA GLY A 446 1.48 16.15 -17.01
C GLY A 446 2.86 15.47 -17.17
N LEU A 447 2.91 14.14 -17.03
CA LEU A 447 4.12 13.35 -17.12
C LEU A 447 4.44 13.01 -18.58
N GLN A 448 5.72 12.88 -18.87
CA GLN A 448 6.21 12.33 -20.13
C GLN A 448 6.80 10.96 -19.85
N MET A 449 6.11 9.91 -20.29
CA MET A 449 6.66 8.57 -20.37
C MET A 449 6.67 8.18 -21.85
N ASN A 450 7.79 7.67 -22.34
CA ASN A 450 7.86 7.11 -23.68
C ASN A 450 7.16 5.74 -23.68
N PHE A 451 5.88 5.71 -24.05
CA PHE A 451 5.06 4.50 -24.09
C PHE A 451 4.98 3.86 -25.47
N ASP A 452 5.70 4.38 -26.46
CA ASP A 452 5.80 3.72 -27.76
C ASP A 452 6.39 2.29 -27.63
N GLU A 453 7.06 2.02 -26.49
CA GLU A 453 7.60 0.72 -26.10
C GLU A 453 6.68 -0.12 -25.18
N LEU A 454 5.39 0.19 -25.02
CA LEU A 454 4.45 -0.62 -24.20
C LEU A 454 4.46 -2.12 -24.53
N TRP A 455 4.94 -2.47 -25.72
CA TRP A 455 4.85 -3.79 -26.32
C TRP A 455 6.16 -4.28 -26.97
N GLU A 456 7.31 -3.62 -26.79
CA GLU A 456 8.52 -4.06 -27.52
C GLU A 456 8.99 -5.45 -27.04
N PRO A 457 9.02 -6.46 -27.95
CA PRO A 457 9.75 -7.67 -27.68
C PRO A 457 11.23 -7.34 -27.83
N GLN A 458 12.01 -7.42 -26.74
CA GLN A 458 13.45 -7.63 -26.95
C GLN A 458 13.58 -8.90 -27.78
N GLU A 459 14.21 -8.77 -28.95
CA GLU A 459 14.45 -9.87 -29.87
C GLU A 459 14.95 -11.09 -29.08
N LEU A 460 14.29 -12.23 -29.31
CA LEU A 460 14.78 -13.54 -28.90
C LEU A 460 16.15 -13.74 -29.55
N VAL A 461 17.23 -13.53 -28.80
CA VAL A 461 18.49 -14.20 -29.10
C VAL A 461 18.24 -15.68 -28.82
N VAL A 462 18.07 -16.45 -29.89
CA VAL A 462 17.98 -17.92 -29.91
C VAL A 462 19.27 -18.53 -29.37
#